data_AF-A0A966I738-F1
#
_entry.id   AF-A0A966I738-F1
#
_cell.length_a   1.000
_cell.length_b   1.000
_cell.length_c   1.000
_cell.angle_alpha   90.00
_cell.angle_beta   90.00
_cell.angle_gamma   90.00
#
_symmetry.space_group_name_H-M   'P 1'
#
loop_
_entity.id
_entity.type
_entity.pdbx_description
1 polymer ?
#
loop_
_entity_poly.entity_id
_entity_poly.type
_entity_poly.pdbx_seq_one_letter_code
_entity_poly.pdbx_strand_id
1 'polypeptide(L)' 'MVVATPRTASELCAYFATATPIDDRERESIAEFITVVPTLADPFNEHADIRHVTASALVVGERGVVLHLHKRLALW' A
#
# COMPACT_ATOMS: atom_id res chain seq x y z
N MET A 1 5.20 17.51 -9.47
CA MET A 1 5.11 17.75 -8.02
C MET A 1 5.42 16.43 -7.33
N VAL A 2 6.63 16.28 -6.76
CA VAL A 2 6.95 15.09 -5.95
C VAL A 2 6.33 15.36 -4.59
N VAL A 3 5.19 14.72 -4.30
CA VAL A 3 4.65 14.70 -2.94
C VAL A 3 5.69 13.97 -2.09
N ALA A 4 6.10 14.58 -0.97
CA ALA A 4 7.04 13.95 -0.06
C ALA A 4 6.50 12.57 0.33
N THR A 5 7.28 11.52 0.07
CA THR A 5 6.87 10.15 0.37
C THR A 5 6.81 9.99 1.89
N PRO A 6 5.65 9.65 2.48
CA PRO A 6 5.56 9.37 3.92
C PRO A 6 6.54 8.25 4.28
N ARG A 7 7.30 8.43 5.38
CA ARG A 7 8.42 7.58 5.78
C ARG A 7 8.15 6.80 7.06
N THR A 8 7.07 7.10 7.79
CA THR A 8 6.64 6.38 8.99
C THR A 8 5.22 5.85 8.87
N ALA A 9 4.87 4.87 9.70
CA ALA A 9 3.52 4.33 9.76
C ALA A 9 2.48 5.39 10.13
N SER A 10 2.81 6.30 11.07
CA SER A 10 1.93 7.40 11.46
C SER A 10 1.70 8.39 10.30
N GLU A 11 2.74 8.73 9.54
CA GLU A 11 2.61 9.59 8.35
C GLU A 11 1.76 8.93 7.26
N LEU A 12 1.89 7.61 7.07
CA LEU A 12 1.02 6.86 6.15
C LEU A 12 -0.44 6.89 6.60
N CYS A 13 -0.71 6.66 7.89
CA CYS A 13 -2.08 6.75 8.43
C CYS A 13 -2.65 8.16 8.26
N ALA A 14 -1.88 9.21 8.52
CA ALA A 14 -2.30 10.59 8.33
C ALA A 14 -2.58 10.90 6.84
N TYR A 15 -1.73 10.40 5.94
CA TYR A 15 -1.94 10.53 4.49
C TYR A 15 -3.26 9.87 4.08
N PHE A 16 -3.48 8.60 4.42
CA PHE A 16 -4.69 7.87 4.05
C PHE A 16 -5.96 8.41 4.71
N ALA A 17 -5.87 8.99 5.92
CA ALA A 17 -7.02 9.62 6.58
C ALA A 17 -7.57 10.83 5.81
N THR A 18 -6.75 11.43 4.94
CA THR A 18 -7.14 12.57 4.09
C THR A 18 -7.40 12.19 2.63
N ALA A 19 -7.20 10.93 2.27
CA ALA A 19 -7.40 10.47 0.90
C ALA A 19 -8.90 10.41 0.57
N THR A 20 -9.25 10.80 -0.65
CA THR A 20 -10.60 10.57 -1.20
C THR A 20 -10.61 9.20 -1.87
N PRO A 21 -11.28 8.18 -1.30
CA PRO A 21 -11.34 6.86 -1.91
C PRO A 21 -12.09 6.90 -3.24
N ILE A 22 -11.62 6.13 -4.21
CA ILE A 22 -12.22 6.00 -5.54
C ILE A 22 -13.49 5.15 -5.47
N ASP A 23 -13.51 4.11 -4.65
CA ASP A 23 -14.62 3.20 -4.48
C ASP A 23 -14.80 2.72 -3.02
N ASP A 24 -15.83 1.92 -2.77
CA ASP A 24 -16.13 1.39 -1.44
C ASP A 24 -15.07 0.40 -0.97
N ARG A 25 -14.44 -0.33 -1.89
CA ARG A 25 -13.39 -1.30 -1.57
C ARG A 25 -12.14 -0.61 -1.04
N GLU A 26 -11.74 0.52 -1.64
CA GLU A 26 -10.63 1.35 -1.17
C GLU A 26 -10.98 2.04 0.15
N ARG A 27 -12.22 2.53 0.31
CA ARG A 27 -12.70 3.11 1.58
C ARG A 27 -12.54 2.13 2.74
N GLU A 28 -12.96 0.88 2.56
CA GLU A 28 -12.79 -0.19 3.55
C GLU A 28 -11.31 -0.47 3.84
N SER A 29 -10.47 -0.51 2.80
CA SER A 29 -9.02 -0.74 2.95
C SER A 29 -8.34 0.37 3.75
N ILE A 30 -8.70 1.64 3.50
CA ILE A 30 -8.17 2.79 4.24
C ILE A 30 -8.58 2.70 5.71
N ALA A 31 -9.85 2.39 6.00
CA ALA A 31 -10.35 2.24 7.37
C ALA A 31 -9.63 1.12 8.13
N GLU A 32 -9.42 -0.03 7.47
CA GLU A 32 -8.66 -1.13 8.04
C GLU A 32 -7.19 -0.74 8.28
N PHE A 33 -6.54 -0.09 7.31
CA PHE A 33 -5.14 0.34 7.42
C PHE A 33 -4.94 1.26 8.62
N ILE A 34 -5.78 2.30 8.77
CA ILE A 34 -5.70 3.27 9.87
C ILE A 34 -5.96 2.61 11.23
N THR A 35 -6.79 1.57 11.26
CA THR A 35 -7.12 0.86 12.50
C THR A 35 -6.02 -0.12 12.90
N VAL A 36 -5.47 -0.88 11.94
CA VAL A 36 -4.57 -1.99 12.21
C VAL A 36 -3.12 -1.53 12.33
N VAL A 37 -2.61 -0.75 11.38
CA VAL A 37 -1.18 -0.46 11.27
C VAL A 37 -0.58 0.18 12.54
N PRO A 38 -1.28 1.09 13.25
CA PRO A 38 -0.79 1.62 14.52
C PRO A 38 -0.65 0.59 15.65
N THR A 39 -1.27 -0.59 15.53
CA THR A 39 -1.21 -1.65 16.54
C THR A 39 -0.06 -2.63 16.31
N LEU A 40 0.60 -2.58 15.15
CA LEU A 40 1.73 -3.45 14.83
C LEU A 40 3.00 -2.98 15.53
N ALA A 41 3.77 -3.93 16.08
CA ALA A 41 5.01 -3.62 16.79
C ALA A 41 6.10 -3.04 15.88
N ASP A 42 6.25 -3.61 14.68
CA ASP A 42 7.17 -3.15 13.64
C ASP A 42 6.51 -3.30 12.26
N PRO A 43 5.71 -2.32 11.82
CA PRO A 43 4.81 -2.44 10.67
C PRO A 43 5.52 -2.63 9.33
N PHE A 44 6.83 -2.40 9.25
CA PHE A 44 7.61 -2.54 8.02
C PHE A 44 8.55 -3.76 8.03
N ASN A 45 8.43 -4.61 9.04
CA ASN A 45 9.26 -5.79 9.20
C ASN A 45 8.42 -7.06 9.02
N GLU A 46 8.68 -7.77 7.92
CA GLU A 46 7.96 -9.00 7.56
C GLU A 46 8.16 -10.16 8.56
N HIS A 47 9.15 -10.08 9.44
CA HIS A 47 9.42 -11.09 10.46
C HIS A 47 8.82 -10.76 11.84
N ALA A 48 8.30 -9.54 12.03
CA ALA A 48 7.78 -9.10 13.33
C ALA A 48 6.36 -9.60 13.60
N ASP A 49 5.55 -9.82 12.56
CA ASP A 49 4.17 -10.31 12.64
C ASP A 49 3.75 -10.97 11.32
N ILE A 50 2.64 -11.72 11.33
CA ILE A 50 2.01 -12.26 10.12
C ILE A 50 1.44 -11.15 9.21
N ARG A 51 1.20 -9.94 9.75
CA ARG A 51 0.76 -8.75 9.02
C ARG A 51 1.86 -7.69 9.02
N HIS A 52 2.17 -7.17 7.85
CA HIS A 52 3.10 -6.05 7.66
C HIS A 52 2.64 -5.19 6.47
N VAL A 53 3.15 -3.97 6.38
CA VAL A 53 2.87 -3.05 5.28
C VAL A 53 3.70 -3.44 4.07
N THR A 54 3.05 -3.56 2.92
CA THR A 54 3.68 -3.78 1.62
C THR A 54 3.42 -2.60 0.68
N ALA A 55 4.22 -2.47 -0.36
CA ALA A 55 4.00 -1.48 -1.41
C ALA A 55 4.09 -2.12 -2.80
N SER A 56 3.35 -1.57 -3.75
CA SER A 56 3.44 -1.90 -5.17
C SER A 56 3.68 -0.61 -5.96
N ALA A 57 4.30 -0.73 -7.13
CA ALA A 57 4.52 0.39 -8.04
C ALA A 57 3.86 0.10 -9.39
N LEU A 58 3.20 1.11 -9.96
CA LEU A 58 2.69 1.07 -11.33
C LEU A 58 3.71 1.76 -12.24
N VAL A 59 4.37 1.00 -13.11
CA VAL A 59 5.28 1.53 -14.13
C VAL A 59 4.50 1.74 -15.42
N VAL A 60 4.33 3.00 -15.81
CA VAL A 60 3.48 3.41 -16.95
C VAL A 60 4.32 4.10 -18.02
N GLY A 61 4.06 3.79 -19.29
CA GLY A 61 4.66 4.47 -20.45
C GLY A 61 3.74 4.44 -21.67
N GLU A 62 4.22 4.93 -22.82
CA GLU A 62 3.42 5.00 -24.06
C GLU A 62 2.83 3.64 -24.50
N ARG A 63 3.47 2.54 -24.10
CA ARG A 63 3.05 1.17 -24.43
C ARG A 63 2.11 0.55 -23.38
N GLY A 64 1.68 1.30 -22.38
CA GLY A 64 0.79 0.84 -21.31
C GLY A 64 1.50 0.64 -19.96
N VAL A 65 0.95 -0.26 -19.14
CA VAL A 65 1.43 -0.58 -17.78
C VAL A 65 2.25 -1.86 -17.82
N VAL A 66 3.42 -1.86 -17.17
CA VAL A 66 4.25 -3.06 -17.03
C VAL A 66 3.69 -3.95 -15.92
N LEU A 67 3.35 -5.19 -16.29
CA LEU A 67 2.99 -6.26 -15.35
C LEU A 67 4.06 -7.36 -15.42
N HIS A 68 4.37 -7.95 -14.27
CA HIS A 68 5.34 -9.06 -14.21
C HIS A 68 4.60 -10.39 -14.29
N LEU A 69 4.92 -11.23 -15.29
CA LEU A 69 4.35 -12.56 -15.39
C LEU A 69 4.81 -13.41 -14.20
N HIS A 70 3.87 -13.87 -13.39
CA HIS A 70 4.17 -14.70 -12.23
C HIS A 70 4.73 -16.06 -12.66
N LYS A 71 6.01 -16.33 -12.33
CA LYS A 71 6.78 -17.47 -12.83
C LYS A 71 6.12 -18.85 -12.64
N ARG A 72 5.36 -19.04 -11.55
CA ARG A 72 4.73 -20.33 -11.23
C ARG A 72 3.28 -20.45 -11.69
N LEU A 73 2.57 -19.33 -11.73
CA LEU A 73 1.13 -19.32 -12.00
C LEU A 73 0.84 -19.02 -13.47
N ALA A 74 1.82 -18.46 -14.20
CA ALA A 74 1.65 -17.98 -15.57
C ALA A 74 0.47 -16.99 -15.70
N LEU A 75 0.23 -16.20 -14.66
CA LEU A 75 -0.74 -15.12 -14.59
C LEU A 75 0.00 -13.78 -14.47
N TRP A 76 -0.63 -12.72 -14.98
CA TRP A 76 -0.20 -11.33 -14.79
C TRP A 76 -0.83 -10.76 -13.52
#